data_AF-A0A074WRT6-F1
#
_entry.id   AF-A0A074WRT6-F1
#
_cell.length_a   1.000
_cell.length_b   1.000
_cell.length_c   1.000
_cell.angle_alpha   90.00
_cell.angle_beta   90.00
_cell.angle_gamma   90.00
#
_symmetry.space_group_name_H-M   'P 1'
#
loop_
_entity.id
_entity.type
_entity.pdbx_description
1 polymer ?
#
loop_
_entity_poly.entity_id
_entity_poly.type
_entity_poly.pdbx_seq_one_letter_code
_entity_poly.pdbx_strand_id
1 'polypeptide(L)'
;QSVDPDLAFRESLFDAMADDEGAAYWEGVYGESIHSYPRPSLKDDQGHLEQMTDDQYVEYVKAKMWEKKNPELLRERQARAEREEEAQDARSRKRRHISEDDEDAPRDKGFMSDVDAALARGAKRKEAKKWQQAWSSYQQGWQQLKANSAQLDHDNLLKAIPWPVQSLAAKDVAKQSVEDFFLNAPLETEDVRTKTLKDESVNWHPDRFQRRFGGSNVDEETLKLATSVFQTIYEMWERTRPTK
;
A
#
# COMPACT_ATOMS: atom_id res chain seq x y z
N GLN A 1 -36.88 -45.73 -29.99
CA GLN A 1 -36.42 -45.93 -28.60
C GLN A 1 -34.92 -45.73 -28.62
N SER A 2 -34.42 -44.64 -28.04
CA SER A 2 -32.98 -44.45 -27.84
C SER A 2 -32.59 -45.33 -26.66
N VAL A 3 -32.02 -46.49 -26.93
CA VAL A 3 -31.38 -47.31 -25.88
C VAL A 3 -30.23 -46.46 -25.35
N ASP A 4 -30.17 -46.29 -24.04
CA ASP A 4 -29.06 -45.59 -23.40
C ASP A 4 -27.75 -46.29 -23.83
N PRO A 5 -26.81 -45.59 -24.48
CA PRO A 5 -25.57 -46.20 -24.96
C PRO A 5 -24.79 -46.91 -23.84
N ASP A 6 -24.92 -46.46 -22.59
CA ASP A 6 -24.28 -47.12 -21.45
C ASP A 6 -24.98 -48.42 -21.04
N LEU A 7 -26.30 -48.52 -21.21
CA LEU A 7 -27.06 -49.75 -20.95
C LEU A 7 -26.79 -50.80 -22.03
N ALA A 8 -26.78 -50.39 -23.30
CA ALA A 8 -26.44 -51.27 -24.43
C ALA A 8 -24.99 -51.78 -24.32
N PHE A 9 -24.07 -50.94 -23.85
CA PHE A 9 -22.70 -51.33 -23.55
C PHE A 9 -22.64 -52.36 -22.41
N ARG A 10 -23.36 -52.11 -21.31
CA ARG A 10 -23.41 -53.03 -20.16
C ARG A 10 -23.93 -54.40 -20.58
N GLU A 11 -25.08 -54.43 -21.25
CA GLU A 11 -25.69 -55.68 -21.71
C GLU A 11 -24.76 -56.43 -22.68
N SER A 12 -24.17 -55.74 -23.66
CA SER A 12 -23.22 -56.35 -24.61
C SER A 12 -21.91 -56.82 -23.97
N LEU A 13 -21.43 -56.16 -22.91
CA LEU A 13 -20.26 -56.60 -22.15
C LEU A 13 -20.53 -57.88 -21.38
N PHE A 14 -21.67 -57.95 -20.68
CA PHE A 14 -22.03 -59.14 -19.90
C PHE A 14 -22.46 -60.32 -20.77
N ASP A 15 -23.13 -60.07 -21.89
CA ASP A 15 -23.45 -61.08 -22.90
C ASP A 15 -22.18 -61.71 -23.47
N ALA A 16 -21.19 -60.87 -23.82
CA ALA A 16 -19.90 -61.34 -24.28
C ALA A 16 -19.08 -62.06 -23.19
N MET A 17 -19.29 -61.77 -21.91
CA MET A 17 -18.67 -62.55 -20.82
C MET A 17 -19.31 -63.93 -20.64
N ALA A 18 -20.56 -64.09 -21.11
CA ALA A 18 -21.32 -65.33 -21.00
C ALA A 18 -21.20 -66.21 -22.26
N ASP A 19 -20.88 -65.62 -23.41
CA ASP A 19 -20.76 -66.31 -24.70
C ASP A 19 -19.47 -65.96 -25.45
N ASP A 20 -18.78 -67.01 -25.93
CA ASP A 20 -17.52 -66.92 -26.66
C ASP A 20 -17.68 -66.17 -28.01
N GLU A 21 -18.88 -66.18 -28.60
CA GLU A 21 -19.17 -65.40 -29.83
C GLU A 21 -19.17 -63.88 -29.56
N GLY A 22 -19.72 -63.46 -28.42
CA GLY A 22 -19.69 -62.07 -28.00
C GLY A 22 -18.27 -61.61 -27.65
N ALA A 23 -17.48 -62.47 -27.00
CA ALA A 23 -16.08 -62.17 -26.68
C ALA A 23 -15.23 -61.86 -27.94
N ALA A 24 -15.47 -62.57 -29.04
CA ALA A 24 -14.79 -62.35 -30.32
C ALA A 24 -15.13 -60.98 -30.96
N TYR A 25 -16.38 -60.49 -30.79
CA TYR A 25 -16.76 -59.16 -31.22
C TYR A 25 -15.96 -58.06 -30.50
N TRP A 26 -15.80 -58.17 -29.18
CA TRP A 26 -15.02 -57.21 -28.40
C TRP A 26 -13.53 -57.29 -28.66
N GLU A 27 -13.00 -58.49 -28.92
CA GLU A 27 -11.63 -58.69 -29.38
C GLU A 27 -11.38 -57.96 -30.71
N GLY A 28 -12.35 -57.95 -31.63
CA GLY A 28 -12.26 -57.20 -32.89
C GLY A 28 -12.32 -55.67 -32.72
N VAL A 29 -13.13 -55.16 -31.78
CA VAL A 29 -13.30 -53.70 -31.58
C VAL A 29 -12.15 -53.09 -30.78
N TYR A 30 -11.58 -53.82 -29.82
CA TYR A 30 -10.57 -53.28 -28.88
C TYR A 30 -9.24 -54.06 -28.84
N GLY A 31 -9.14 -55.19 -29.56
CA GLY A 31 -7.88 -55.92 -29.78
C GLY A 31 -7.51 -56.95 -28.71
N GLU A 32 -8.38 -57.21 -27.72
CA GLU A 32 -8.15 -58.19 -26.66
C GLU A 32 -9.47 -58.78 -26.14
N SER A 33 -9.44 -60.05 -25.72
CA SER A 33 -10.60 -60.71 -25.11
C SER A 33 -10.96 -60.11 -23.75
N ILE A 34 -12.24 -59.85 -23.55
CA ILE A 34 -12.83 -59.32 -22.31
C ILE A 34 -12.63 -60.25 -21.09
N HIS A 35 -12.32 -61.54 -21.30
CA HIS A 35 -11.99 -62.47 -20.21
C HIS A 35 -10.63 -62.20 -19.56
N SER A 36 -9.81 -61.32 -20.16
CA SER A 36 -8.49 -60.96 -19.62
C SER A 36 -8.53 -59.90 -18.51
N TYR A 37 -9.69 -59.31 -18.20
CA TYR A 37 -9.84 -58.31 -17.15
C TYR A 37 -10.34 -58.97 -15.85
N PRO A 38 -9.46 -59.25 -14.87
CA PRO A 38 -9.90 -59.81 -13.60
C PRO A 38 -10.73 -58.78 -12.84
N ARG A 39 -11.86 -59.20 -12.26
CA ARG A 39 -12.69 -58.36 -11.39
C ARG A 39 -11.97 -58.15 -10.05
N PRO A 40 -11.45 -56.95 -9.76
CA PRO A 40 -10.72 -56.72 -8.51
C PRO A 40 -11.71 -56.76 -7.32
N SER A 41 -11.31 -57.44 -6.24
CA SER A 41 -12.02 -57.33 -4.97
C SER A 41 -11.64 -56.02 -4.29
N LEU A 42 -12.61 -55.15 -4.06
CA LEU A 42 -12.41 -53.91 -3.32
C LEU A 42 -12.54 -54.21 -1.83
N LYS A 43 -11.65 -53.63 -1.01
CA LYS A 43 -11.82 -53.68 0.45
C LYS A 43 -12.84 -52.62 0.83
N ASP A 44 -13.87 -53.02 1.57
CA ASP A 44 -14.78 -52.09 2.21
C ASP A 44 -14.08 -51.33 3.37
N ASP A 45 -14.75 -50.31 3.91
CA ASP A 45 -14.28 -49.54 5.07
C ASP A 45 -14.19 -50.39 6.36
N GLN A 46 -14.69 -51.63 6.35
CA GLN A 46 -14.67 -52.60 7.45
C GLN A 46 -13.60 -53.69 7.28
N GLY A 47 -12.85 -53.68 6.18
CA GLY A 47 -11.81 -54.65 5.85
C GLY A 47 -12.26 -55.96 5.20
N HIS A 48 -13.54 -56.12 4.84
CA HIS A 48 -14.03 -57.26 4.06
C HIS A 48 -13.78 -57.05 2.56
N LEU A 49 -13.51 -58.16 1.86
CA LEU A 49 -13.35 -58.17 0.41
C LEU A 49 -14.73 -58.24 -0.24
N GLU A 50 -15.27 -57.10 -0.67
CA GLU A 50 -16.50 -57.04 -1.45
C GLU A 50 -16.17 -57.13 -2.95
N GLN A 51 -16.93 -57.96 -3.67
CA GLN A 51 -16.84 -58.00 -5.13
C GLN A 51 -17.49 -56.72 -5.68
N MET A 52 -16.72 -55.93 -6.43
CA MET A 52 -17.17 -54.70 -7.09
C MET A 52 -18.51 -54.92 -7.81
N THR A 53 -19.50 -54.02 -7.68
CA THR A 53 -20.82 -54.19 -8.32
C THR A 53 -20.70 -54.21 -9.85
N ASP A 54 -21.70 -54.73 -10.55
CA ASP A 54 -21.67 -54.88 -12.02
C ASP A 54 -21.46 -53.55 -12.75
N ASP A 55 -22.08 -52.48 -12.27
CA ASP A 55 -21.89 -51.12 -12.80
C ASP A 55 -20.48 -50.58 -12.57
N GLN A 56 -19.94 -50.83 -11.38
CA GLN A 56 -18.57 -50.43 -11.06
C GLN A 56 -17.57 -51.20 -11.93
N TYR A 57 -17.78 -52.50 -12.14
CA TYR A 57 -16.93 -53.31 -12.99
C TYR A 57 -16.94 -52.85 -14.46
N VAL A 58 -18.10 -52.45 -14.99
CA VAL A 58 -18.23 -51.85 -16.33
C VAL A 58 -17.35 -50.60 -16.46
N GLU A 59 -17.41 -49.69 -15.49
CA GLU A 59 -16.60 -48.47 -15.49
C GLU A 59 -15.09 -48.77 -15.35
N TYR A 60 -14.74 -49.78 -14.56
CA TYR A 60 -13.36 -50.25 -14.43
C TYR A 60 -12.81 -50.80 -15.75
N VAL A 61 -13.58 -51.63 -16.47
CA VAL A 61 -13.17 -52.18 -17.77
C VAL A 61 -13.07 -51.07 -18.82
N LYS A 62 -14.03 -50.14 -18.86
CA LYS A 62 -13.95 -48.94 -19.73
C LYS A 62 -12.68 -48.12 -19.47
N ALA A 63 -12.37 -47.86 -18.21
CA ALA A 63 -11.18 -47.10 -17.81
C ALA A 63 -9.89 -47.84 -18.20
N LYS A 64 -9.80 -49.15 -17.96
CA LYS A 64 -8.64 -49.97 -18.32
C LYS A 64 -8.41 -50.06 -19.82
N MET A 65 -9.48 -50.22 -20.59
CA MET A 65 -9.43 -50.20 -22.05
C MET A 65 -8.98 -48.83 -22.57
N TRP A 66 -9.45 -47.75 -21.97
CA TRP A 66 -9.05 -46.40 -22.34
C TRP A 66 -7.59 -46.08 -21.99
N GLU A 67 -7.10 -46.54 -20.83
CA GLU A 67 -5.69 -46.46 -20.41
C GLU A 67 -4.77 -47.17 -21.41
N LYS A 68 -5.16 -48.36 -21.88
CA LYS A 68 -4.36 -49.16 -22.82
C LYS A 68 -4.39 -48.60 -24.25
N LYS A 69 -5.52 -48.03 -24.68
CA LYS A 69 -5.67 -47.39 -26.00
C LYS A 69 -4.98 -46.02 -26.11
N ASN A 70 -4.74 -45.34 -24.99
CA ASN A 70 -4.13 -44.00 -24.96
C ASN A 70 -2.81 -43.97 -24.14
N PRO A 71 -1.79 -44.75 -24.50
CA PRO A 71 -0.54 -44.81 -23.76
C PRO A 71 0.21 -43.46 -23.76
N GLU A 72 0.09 -42.69 -24.85
CA GLU A 72 0.68 -41.35 -24.97
C GLU A 72 0.02 -40.35 -24.01
N LEU A 73 -1.29 -40.41 -23.82
CA LEU A 73 -2.01 -39.52 -22.92
C LEU A 73 -1.72 -39.84 -21.45
N LEU A 74 -1.51 -41.13 -21.13
CA LEU A 74 -1.08 -41.55 -19.80
C LEU A 74 0.35 -41.08 -19.49
N ARG A 75 1.27 -41.19 -20.47
CA ARG A 75 2.63 -40.63 -20.36
C ARG A 75 2.61 -39.11 -20.20
N GLU A 76 1.78 -38.40 -20.96
CA GLU A 76 1.67 -36.94 -20.84
C GLU A 76 1.11 -36.54 -19.47
N ARG A 77 0.11 -37.27 -18.96
CA ARG A 77 -0.47 -37.05 -17.63
C ARG A 77 0.54 -37.31 -16.51
N GLN A 78 1.32 -38.39 -16.61
CA GLN A 78 2.39 -38.70 -15.66
C GLN A 78 3.49 -37.64 -15.70
N ALA A 79 3.95 -37.25 -16.89
CA ALA A 79 4.96 -36.20 -17.06
C ALA A 79 4.46 -34.80 -16.63
N ARG A 80 3.16 -34.57 -16.62
CA ARG A 80 2.56 -33.35 -16.05
C ARG A 80 2.55 -33.40 -14.53
N ALA A 81 2.14 -34.52 -13.94
CA ALA A 81 2.13 -34.71 -12.50
C ALA A 81 3.54 -34.60 -11.90
N GLU A 82 4.54 -35.21 -12.53
CA GLU A 82 5.94 -35.14 -12.10
C GLU A 82 6.49 -33.70 -12.16
N ARG A 83 6.17 -32.95 -13.22
CA ARG A 83 6.55 -31.53 -13.32
C ARG A 83 5.89 -30.66 -12.26
N GLU A 84 4.63 -30.94 -11.92
CA GLU A 84 3.92 -30.22 -10.86
C GLU A 84 4.51 -30.52 -9.48
N GLU A 85 4.84 -31.78 -9.21
CA GLU A 85 5.50 -32.21 -7.97
C GLU A 85 6.91 -31.59 -7.84
N GLU A 86 7.71 -31.62 -8.90
CA GLU A 86 9.04 -31.01 -8.91
C GLU A 86 8.97 -29.48 -8.74
N ALA A 87 8.00 -28.82 -9.37
CA ALA A 87 7.76 -27.39 -9.17
C ALA A 87 7.31 -27.07 -7.74
N GLN A 88 6.49 -27.92 -7.13
CA GLN A 88 6.05 -27.76 -5.75
C GLN A 88 7.21 -27.97 -4.77
N ASP A 89 8.06 -28.98 -4.97
CA ASP A 89 9.23 -29.22 -4.14
C ASP A 89 10.28 -28.11 -4.31
N ALA A 90 10.52 -27.63 -5.54
CA ALA A 90 11.39 -26.47 -5.78
C ALA A 90 10.89 -25.21 -5.07
N ARG A 91 9.57 -24.94 -5.10
CA ARG A 91 8.95 -23.84 -4.35
C ARG A 91 9.07 -24.03 -2.84
N SER A 92 8.90 -25.26 -2.35
CA SER A 92 9.06 -25.60 -0.94
C SER A 92 10.50 -25.39 -0.46
N ARG A 93 11.49 -25.90 -1.20
CA ARG A 93 12.92 -25.68 -0.93
C ARG A 93 13.28 -24.20 -0.97
N LYS A 94 12.78 -23.44 -1.94
CA LYS A 94 13.05 -21.99 -2.02
C LYS A 94 12.46 -21.24 -0.83
N ARG A 95 11.26 -21.61 -0.37
CA ARG A 95 10.65 -21.02 0.83
C ARG A 95 11.45 -21.33 2.10
N ARG A 96 11.93 -22.56 2.26
CA ARG A 96 12.80 -22.95 3.40
C ARG A 96 14.13 -22.18 3.38
N HIS A 97 14.76 -22.05 2.22
CA HIS A 97 16.00 -21.28 2.08
C HIS A 97 15.82 -19.79 2.37
N ILE A 98 14.69 -19.19 1.97
CA ILE A 98 14.39 -17.79 2.30
C ILE A 98 14.20 -17.62 3.81
N SER A 99 13.54 -18.55 4.49
CA SER A 99 13.39 -18.48 5.95
C SER A 99 14.70 -18.69 6.71
N GLU A 100 15.62 -19.51 6.18
CA GLU A 100 16.94 -19.73 6.78
C GLU A 100 17.88 -18.52 6.54
N ASP A 101 17.83 -17.89 5.36
CA ASP A 101 18.57 -16.65 5.06
C ASP A 101 18.08 -15.44 5.90
N ASP A 102 16.81 -15.43 6.35
CA ASP A 102 16.26 -14.38 7.23
C ASP A 102 16.71 -14.56 8.70
N GLU A 103 17.00 -15.78 9.13
CA GLU A 103 17.50 -16.08 10.50
C GLU A 103 19.00 -15.76 10.65
N ASP A 104 19.79 -15.88 9.57
CA ASP A 104 21.23 -15.53 9.51
C ASP A 104 21.51 -14.13 8.92
N ALA A 105 20.49 -13.40 8.48
CA ALA A 105 20.63 -11.98 8.19
C ALA A 105 21.04 -11.27 9.49
N PRO A 106 22.12 -10.45 9.49
CA PRO A 106 22.55 -9.80 10.71
C PRO A 106 21.37 -8.99 11.25
N ARG A 107 21.09 -9.16 12.55
CA ARG A 107 20.08 -8.43 13.37
C ARG A 107 20.11 -6.89 13.22
N ASP A 108 21.00 -6.38 12.39
CA ASP A 108 21.26 -5.00 12.04
C ASP A 108 20.19 -4.38 11.12
N LYS A 109 19.47 -5.14 10.29
CA LYS A 109 18.43 -4.54 9.42
C LYS A 109 17.27 -3.92 10.20
N GLY A 110 16.82 -4.58 11.27
CA GLY A 110 15.81 -4.05 12.18
C GLY A 110 16.32 -2.85 12.97
N PHE A 111 17.56 -2.95 13.47
CA PHE A 111 18.21 -1.87 14.22
C PHE A 111 18.43 -0.61 13.37
N MET A 112 18.96 -0.74 12.14
CA MET A 112 19.17 0.38 11.23
C MET A 112 17.84 1.02 10.81
N SER A 113 16.80 0.23 10.55
CA SER A 113 15.44 0.74 10.27
C SER A 113 14.85 1.49 11.46
N ASP A 114 15.02 0.98 12.69
CA ASP A 114 14.54 1.63 13.90
C ASP A 114 15.35 2.91 14.23
N VAL A 115 16.66 2.91 13.96
CA VAL A 115 17.55 4.06 14.09
C VAL A 115 17.16 5.15 13.08
N ASP A 116 16.89 4.80 11.82
CA ASP A 116 16.44 5.74 10.80
C ASP A 116 15.06 6.31 11.14
N ALA A 117 14.13 5.47 11.61
CA ALA A 117 12.82 5.92 12.08
C ALA A 117 12.94 6.84 13.32
N ALA A 118 13.86 6.55 14.25
CA ALA A 118 14.14 7.40 15.41
C ALA A 118 14.79 8.73 15.02
N LEU A 119 15.71 8.72 14.05
CA LEU A 119 16.39 9.91 13.54
C LEU A 119 15.41 10.83 12.79
N ALA A 120 14.52 10.26 11.96
CA ALA A 120 13.47 11.01 11.28
C ALA A 120 12.48 11.65 12.26
N ARG A 121 12.09 10.93 13.32
CA ARG A 121 11.26 11.48 14.41
C ARG A 121 12.00 12.55 15.21
N GLY A 122 13.32 12.43 15.35
CA GLY A 122 14.18 13.42 15.99
C GLY A 122 14.33 14.71 15.18
N ALA A 123 14.49 14.60 13.86
CA ALA A 123 14.57 15.72 12.93
C ALA A 123 13.28 16.55 12.93
N LYS A 124 12.12 15.89 12.78
CA LYS A 124 10.80 16.55 12.83
C LYS A 124 10.57 17.29 14.16
N ARG A 125 10.98 16.71 15.29
CA ARG A 125 10.90 17.38 16.60
C ARG A 125 11.82 18.59 16.71
N LYS A 126 13.04 18.51 16.14
CA LYS A 126 13.97 19.65 16.11
C LYS A 126 13.44 20.77 15.24
N GLU A 127 12.87 20.46 14.09
CA GLU A 127 12.25 21.44 13.20
C GLU A 127 11.03 22.11 13.85
N ALA A 128 10.11 21.33 14.42
CA ALA A 128 8.97 21.87 15.17
C ALA A 128 9.42 22.79 16.32
N LYS A 129 10.48 22.41 17.06
CA LYS A 129 11.07 23.28 18.10
C LYS A 129 11.67 24.56 17.52
N LYS A 130 12.35 24.50 16.37
CA LYS A 130 12.89 25.69 15.69
C LYS A 130 11.75 26.64 15.28
N TRP A 131 10.68 26.11 14.70
CA TRP A 131 9.50 26.91 14.33
C TRP A 131 8.80 27.51 15.55
N GLN A 132 8.64 26.74 16.62
CA GLN A 132 8.09 27.23 17.89
C GLN A 132 8.95 28.34 18.51
N GLN A 133 10.28 28.19 18.48
CA GLN A 133 11.21 29.21 18.96
C GLN A 133 11.18 30.47 18.10
N ALA A 134 11.13 30.33 16.76
CA ALA A 134 10.99 31.45 15.84
C ALA A 134 9.67 32.20 16.08
N TRP A 135 8.56 31.47 16.27
CA TRP A 135 7.25 32.04 16.59
C TRP A 135 7.24 32.79 17.93
N SER A 136 7.83 32.22 18.98
CA SER A 136 7.94 32.88 20.28
C SER A 136 8.79 34.16 20.20
N SER A 137 9.90 34.10 19.46
CA SER A 137 10.77 35.24 19.22
C SER A 137 10.07 36.35 18.41
N TYR A 138 9.26 35.98 17.42
CA TYR A 138 8.39 36.91 16.68
C TYR A 138 7.40 37.64 17.60
N GLN A 139 6.70 36.91 18.47
CA GLN A 139 5.75 37.50 19.41
C GLN A 139 6.44 38.42 20.43
N GLN A 140 7.59 38.01 20.97
CA GLN A 140 8.39 38.82 21.89
C GLN A 140 8.93 40.08 21.19
N GLY A 141 9.46 39.95 19.97
CA GLY A 141 9.89 41.08 19.15
C GLY A 141 8.76 42.07 18.93
N TRP A 142 7.54 41.60 18.67
CA TRP A 142 6.38 42.47 18.53
C TRP A 142 5.99 43.18 19.82
N GLN A 143 6.13 42.53 20.97
CA GLN A 143 5.88 43.16 22.27
C GLN A 143 6.92 44.23 22.57
N GLN A 144 8.20 43.94 22.34
CA GLN A 144 9.30 44.88 22.51
C GLN A 144 9.19 46.07 21.55
N LEU A 145 8.84 45.81 20.29
CA LEU A 145 8.62 46.85 19.29
C LEU A 145 7.43 47.74 19.66
N LYS A 146 6.33 47.18 20.17
CA LYS A 146 5.20 47.98 20.68
C LYS A 146 5.62 48.87 21.86
N ALA A 147 6.48 48.36 22.75
CA ALA A 147 6.98 49.13 23.89
C ALA A 147 7.97 50.24 23.48
N ASN A 148 8.83 50.00 22.48
CA ASN A 148 9.96 50.86 22.12
C ASN A 148 9.78 51.61 20.78
N SER A 149 8.62 51.51 20.14
CA SER A 149 8.34 52.04 18.78
C SER A 149 8.65 53.52 18.57
N ALA A 150 8.63 54.34 19.64
CA ALA A 150 8.84 55.78 19.56
C ALA A 150 10.32 56.22 19.58
N GLN A 151 11.28 55.30 19.76
CA GLN A 151 12.70 55.63 20.02
C GLN A 151 13.70 55.05 19.01
N LEU A 152 13.23 54.44 17.91
CA LEU A 152 14.10 53.72 16.97
C LEU A 152 14.36 54.52 15.69
N ASP A 153 15.64 54.67 15.33
CA ASP A 153 16.12 55.14 14.02
C ASP A 153 15.83 54.11 12.91
N HIS A 154 15.85 54.53 11.63
CA HIS A 154 15.46 53.70 10.46
C HIS A 154 16.16 52.36 10.33
N ASP A 155 17.48 52.36 10.39
CA ASP A 155 18.28 51.13 10.27
C ASP A 155 18.04 50.18 11.45
N ASN A 156 17.72 50.74 12.61
CA ASN A 156 17.37 49.97 13.80
C ASN A 156 15.93 49.49 13.73
N LEU A 157 15.02 50.24 13.09
CA LEU A 157 13.62 49.88 12.88
C LEU A 157 13.51 48.67 11.96
N LEU A 158 14.22 48.67 10.82
CA LEU A 158 14.26 47.54 9.89
C LEU A 158 14.74 46.23 10.54
N LYS A 159 15.71 46.34 11.46
CA LYS A 159 16.25 45.22 12.24
C LYS A 159 15.37 44.84 13.44
N ALA A 160 14.63 45.79 14.00
CA ALA A 160 13.78 45.58 15.16
C ALA A 160 12.38 45.06 14.80
N ILE A 161 11.92 45.27 13.56
CA ILE A 161 10.68 44.69 13.06
C ILE A 161 10.86 43.17 12.97
N PRO A 162 10.07 42.38 13.72
CA PRO A 162 10.09 40.93 13.59
C PRO A 162 9.33 40.54 12.32
N TRP A 163 10.05 40.21 11.27
CA TRP A 163 9.44 39.75 10.02
C TRP A 163 8.90 38.32 10.20
N PRO A 164 7.74 37.96 9.63
CA PRO A 164 7.14 36.64 9.80
C PRO A 164 7.83 35.60 8.91
N VAL A 165 9.13 35.40 9.14
CA VAL A 165 10.01 34.46 8.43
C VAL A 165 10.90 33.75 9.43
N GLN A 166 11.44 32.58 9.08
CA GLN A 166 12.26 31.76 9.99
C GLN A 166 13.47 32.52 10.56
N SER A 167 14.06 33.44 9.78
CA SER A 167 15.22 34.26 10.16
C SER A 167 14.84 35.57 10.87
N LEU A 168 13.55 35.91 10.95
CA LEU A 168 13.02 37.18 11.46
C LEU A 168 13.58 38.44 10.76
N ALA A 169 14.23 38.30 9.60
CA ALA A 169 14.93 39.38 8.91
C ALA A 169 14.20 39.84 7.64
N ALA A 170 14.24 41.15 7.37
CA ALA A 170 13.63 41.77 6.17
C ALA A 170 14.16 41.18 4.84
N LYS A 171 15.39 40.66 4.85
CA LYS A 171 16.09 40.16 3.66
C LYS A 171 15.55 38.83 3.15
N ASP A 172 14.91 38.04 4.01
CA ASP A 172 14.37 36.72 3.67
C ASP A 172 12.85 36.75 3.49
N VAL A 173 12.27 37.94 3.35
CA VAL A 173 10.83 38.14 3.17
C VAL A 173 10.45 37.74 1.74
N ALA A 174 10.14 36.45 1.58
CA ALA A 174 9.50 35.92 0.39
C ALA A 174 8.08 35.46 0.74
N LYS A 175 7.17 35.51 -0.25
CA LYS A 175 5.78 35.04 -0.10
C LYS A 175 5.74 33.64 0.53
N GLN A 176 6.50 32.70 -0.04
CA GLN A 176 6.56 31.31 0.44
C GLN A 176 7.08 31.20 1.87
N SER A 177 8.09 31.97 2.25
CA SER A 177 8.67 31.94 3.61
C SER A 177 7.70 32.46 4.66
N VAL A 178 6.88 33.46 4.31
CA VAL A 178 5.79 33.96 5.16
C VAL A 178 4.67 32.93 5.25
N GLU A 179 4.31 32.31 4.14
CA GLU A 179 3.31 31.25 4.11
C GLU A 179 3.73 30.06 5.00
N ASP A 180 4.96 29.58 4.83
CA ASP A 180 5.53 28.49 5.62
C ASP A 180 5.61 28.83 7.11
N PHE A 181 5.90 30.09 7.46
CA PHE A 181 5.96 30.52 8.86
C PHE A 181 4.60 30.42 9.56
N PHE A 182 3.51 30.86 8.91
CA PHE A 182 2.17 30.75 9.48
C PHE A 182 1.59 29.33 9.41
N LEU A 183 1.99 28.52 8.43
CA LEU A 183 1.61 27.11 8.34
C LEU A 183 2.28 26.25 9.42
N ASN A 184 3.55 26.50 9.72
CA ASN A 184 4.33 25.81 10.75
C ASN A 184 4.19 26.43 12.14
N ALA A 185 3.39 27.49 12.29
CA ALA A 185 3.12 28.10 13.58
C ALA A 185 2.40 27.10 14.52
N PRO A 186 2.77 27.04 15.81
CA PRO A 186 2.18 26.12 16.79
C PRO A 186 0.78 26.61 17.21
N LEU A 187 -0.17 26.62 16.28
CA LEU A 187 -1.55 27.06 16.48
C LEU A 187 -2.43 25.81 16.63
N GLU A 188 -3.03 25.67 17.80
CA GLU A 188 -3.69 24.46 18.30
C GLU A 188 -5.00 24.11 17.56
N THR A 189 -5.62 25.09 16.89
CA THR A 189 -6.90 24.92 16.18
C THR A 189 -6.97 25.85 14.97
N GLU A 190 -7.67 25.43 13.90
CA GLU A 190 -7.85 26.24 12.68
C GLU A 190 -8.57 27.57 12.96
N ASP A 191 -9.51 27.60 13.90
CA ASP A 191 -10.19 28.84 14.34
C ASP A 191 -9.22 29.84 14.99
N VAL A 192 -8.28 29.36 15.80
CA VAL A 192 -7.24 30.20 16.40
C VAL A 192 -6.33 30.72 15.30
N ARG A 193 -5.99 29.88 14.31
CA ARG A 193 -5.17 30.27 13.16
C ARG A 193 -5.82 31.36 12.32
N THR A 194 -7.09 31.21 11.95
CA THR A 194 -7.82 32.22 11.17
C THR A 194 -7.95 33.54 11.93
N LYS A 195 -8.13 33.49 13.26
CA LYS A 195 -8.15 34.69 14.12
C LYS A 195 -6.78 35.35 14.19
N THR A 196 -5.70 34.59 14.39
CA THR A 196 -4.34 35.13 14.40
C THR A 196 -3.99 35.76 13.06
N LEU A 197 -4.30 35.12 11.92
CA LEU A 197 -4.09 35.69 10.59
C LEU A 197 -4.89 37.00 10.39
N LYS A 198 -6.12 37.08 10.92
CA LYS A 198 -6.90 38.32 10.90
C LYS A 198 -6.24 39.42 11.72
N ASP A 199 -5.81 39.13 12.94
CA ASP A 199 -5.21 40.12 13.83
C ASP A 199 -3.84 40.59 13.29
N GLU A 200 -3.06 39.68 12.70
CA GLU A 200 -1.80 39.99 12.04
C GLU A 200 -2.00 40.81 10.76
N SER A 201 -2.96 40.46 9.88
CA SER A 201 -3.23 41.27 8.68
C SER A 201 -3.63 42.70 9.02
N VAL A 202 -4.38 42.90 10.11
CA VAL A 202 -4.70 44.24 10.61
C VAL A 202 -3.47 44.95 11.17
N ASN A 203 -2.55 44.24 11.84
CA ASN A 203 -1.29 44.82 12.35
C ASN A 203 -0.32 45.22 11.22
N TRP A 204 -0.26 44.43 10.14
CA TRP A 204 0.59 44.67 8.97
C TRP A 204 -0.06 45.60 7.93
N HIS A 205 -1.30 46.03 8.13
CA HIS A 205 -1.98 46.95 7.23
C HIS A 205 -1.19 48.27 7.10
N PRO A 206 -0.95 48.79 5.88
CA PRO A 206 -0.11 49.96 5.65
C PRO A 206 -0.54 51.19 6.46
N ASP A 207 -1.85 51.44 6.62
CA ASP A 207 -2.35 52.53 7.50
C ASP A 207 -2.03 52.29 8.99
N ARG A 208 -2.12 51.06 9.52
CA ARG A 208 -1.75 50.78 10.91
C ARG A 208 -0.24 50.83 11.12
N PHE A 209 0.51 50.32 10.15
CA PHE A 209 1.96 50.35 10.14
C PHE A 209 2.44 51.81 10.09
N GLN A 210 1.90 52.63 9.20
CA GLN A 210 2.20 54.04 9.08
C GLN A 210 1.72 54.86 10.29
N ARG A 211 0.61 54.54 10.95
CA ARG A 211 0.24 55.22 12.20
C ARG A 211 1.19 54.90 13.35
N ARG A 212 1.77 53.70 13.36
CA ARG A 212 2.72 53.26 14.40
C ARG A 212 4.13 53.77 14.16
N PHE A 213 4.54 53.86 12.91
CA PHE A 213 5.92 54.18 12.53
C PHE A 213 6.06 55.49 11.75
N GLY A 214 4.98 56.12 11.32
CA GLY A 214 4.97 57.32 10.47
C GLY A 214 5.36 58.62 11.15
N GLY A 215 5.68 58.59 12.45
CA GLY A 215 6.47 59.65 13.10
C GLY A 215 7.98 59.52 12.86
N SER A 216 8.43 58.31 12.50
CA SER A 216 9.83 57.93 12.32
C SER A 216 10.07 57.50 10.88
N ASN A 217 10.03 58.46 9.95
CA ASN A 217 10.71 58.49 8.64
C ASN A 217 10.97 57.11 7.94
N VAL A 218 9.92 56.27 7.92
CA VAL A 218 9.94 54.90 7.40
C VAL A 218 10.30 54.91 5.92
N ASP A 219 11.30 54.12 5.57
CA ASP A 219 11.72 53.99 4.18
C ASP A 219 10.64 53.35 3.30
N GLU A 220 10.55 53.81 2.05
CA GLU A 220 9.55 53.35 1.08
C GLU A 220 9.70 51.85 0.79
N GLU A 221 10.93 51.33 0.82
CA GLU A 221 11.20 49.90 0.67
C GLU A 221 10.63 49.08 1.83
N THR A 222 10.73 49.60 3.07
CA THR A 222 10.17 48.96 4.26
C THR A 222 8.65 48.86 4.17
N LEU A 223 8.00 49.94 3.71
CA LEU A 223 6.54 49.97 3.50
C LEU A 223 6.11 49.00 2.40
N LYS A 224 6.87 48.90 1.30
CA LYS A 224 6.61 47.94 0.21
C LYS A 224 6.73 46.50 0.72
N LEU A 225 7.77 46.18 1.50
CA LEU A 225 7.95 44.86 2.10
C LEU A 225 6.82 44.54 3.09
N ALA A 226 6.49 45.47 3.99
CA ALA A 226 5.38 45.30 4.92
C ALA A 226 4.03 45.10 4.20
N THR A 227 3.81 45.81 3.09
CA THR A 227 2.62 45.64 2.24
C THR A 227 2.60 44.28 1.55
N SER A 228 3.74 43.77 1.09
CA SER A 228 3.87 42.43 0.50
C SER A 228 3.56 41.33 1.54
N VAL A 229 4.05 41.49 2.77
CA VAL A 229 3.71 40.63 3.90
C VAL A 229 2.21 40.67 4.18
N PHE A 230 1.61 41.87 4.23
CA PHE A 230 0.18 42.05 4.42
C PHE A 230 -0.64 41.32 3.34
N GLN A 231 -0.31 41.50 2.07
CA GLN A 231 -1.01 40.85 0.95
C GLN A 231 -0.93 39.33 1.07
N THR A 232 0.24 38.79 1.44
CA THR A 232 0.43 37.35 1.65
C THR A 232 -0.44 36.83 2.79
N ILE A 233 -0.41 37.48 3.96
CA ILE A 233 -1.23 37.09 5.12
C ILE A 233 -2.72 37.22 4.79
N TYR A 234 -3.12 38.27 4.08
CA TYR A 234 -4.50 38.51 3.69
C TYR A 234 -5.00 37.44 2.72
N GLU A 235 -4.21 37.07 1.71
CA GLU A 235 -4.54 35.99 0.78
C GLU A 235 -4.64 34.64 1.51
N MET A 236 -3.74 34.35 2.45
CA MET A 236 -3.85 33.16 3.30
C MET A 236 -5.12 33.17 4.14
N TRP A 237 -5.45 34.30 4.75
CA TRP A 237 -6.66 34.45 5.55
C TRP A 237 -7.92 34.25 4.70
N GLU A 238 -7.97 34.83 3.51
CA GLU A 238 -9.09 34.69 2.58
C GLU A 238 -9.25 33.25 2.08
N ARG A 239 -8.15 32.53 1.82
CA ARG A 239 -8.17 31.09 1.49
C ARG A 239 -8.65 30.21 2.65
N THR A 240 -8.31 30.56 3.89
CA THR A 240 -8.75 29.81 5.08
C THR A 240 -10.18 30.12 5.50
N ARG A 241 -10.79 31.19 4.99
CA ARG A 241 -12.23 31.41 5.14
C ARG A 241 -12.96 30.46 4.20
N PRO A 242 -13.76 29.51 4.70
CA PRO A 242 -14.64 28.76 3.82
C PRO A 242 -15.57 29.76 3.12
N THR A 243 -15.52 29.79 1.78
CA THR A 243 -16.55 30.38 0.95
C THR A 243 -17.87 29.77 1.38
N LYS A 244 -18.77 30.65 1.81
CA LYS A 244 -20.08 30.36 2.39
C LYS A 244 -20.95 29.50 1.49
#